data_AF-A0A061BF35-F1
#
_entry.id   AF-A0A061BF35-F1
#
_cell.length_a   1.000
_cell.length_b   1.000
_cell.length_c   1.000
_cell.angle_alpha   90.00
_cell.angle_beta   90.00
_cell.angle_gamma   90.00
#
_symmetry.space_group_name_H-M   'P 1'
#
loop_
_entity.id
_entity.type
_entity.pdbx_description
1 polymer ?
#
loop_
_entity_poly.entity_id
_entity_poly.type
_entity_poly.pdbx_seq_one_letter_code
_entity_poly.pdbx_strand_id
1 'polypeptide(L)'
;MPHADALALPSSATTSKRAFYTHLASTARTLLAPSSPDDPAANWITAFSNAASLLFGSYENYADRFGRDDGRRVNWAGFYVIPSLLSRHAPASEPAQLFLGPFHGRPACLSVSLKGSSSRPVGVCAAAFNSGETVVVEDVNARPGHIACDGVTQSEVVVPVIVKRRREDGTEEEVRVGVLDIDCEALGAFDEEDRRGLEEFVEVVKEVIRWEL
;
A
#
# COMPACT_ATOMS: atom_id res chain seq x y z
N MET A 1 21.70 -2.08 8.89
CA MET A 1 21.55 -2.14 7.43
C MET A 1 20.35 -3.00 7.12
N PRO A 2 19.52 -2.64 6.12
CA PRO A 2 18.52 -3.54 5.55
C PRO A 2 19.22 -4.83 5.13
N HIS A 3 18.90 -5.94 5.79
CA HIS A 3 19.41 -7.25 5.40
C HIS A 3 18.26 -8.02 4.74
N ALA A 4 18.58 -8.86 3.76
CA ALA A 4 17.58 -9.75 3.14
C ALA A 4 16.87 -10.65 4.18
N ASP A 5 17.49 -10.83 5.35
CA ASP A 5 16.95 -11.53 6.52
C ASP A 5 15.69 -10.85 7.09
N ALA A 6 15.39 -9.60 6.71
CA ALA A 6 14.14 -8.94 7.08
C ALA A 6 12.89 -9.67 6.54
N LEU A 7 13.05 -10.50 5.50
CA LEU A 7 11.99 -11.37 4.97
C LEU A 7 11.86 -12.68 5.76
N ALA A 8 12.76 -12.98 6.70
CA ALA A 8 12.63 -14.16 7.55
C ALA A 8 11.38 -14.03 8.42
N LEU A 9 10.40 -14.89 8.20
CA LEU A 9 9.24 -15.02 9.04
C LEU A 9 9.51 -16.08 10.13
N PRO A 10 9.66 -15.68 11.40
CA PRO A 10 9.77 -16.65 12.47
C PRO A 10 8.46 -17.43 12.59
N SER A 11 8.51 -18.66 13.09
CA SER A 11 7.32 -19.49 13.28
C SER A 11 6.26 -18.85 14.18
N SER A 12 6.66 -17.95 15.09
CA SER A 12 5.74 -17.14 15.89
C SER A 12 4.89 -16.19 15.05
N ALA A 13 5.45 -15.63 13.97
CA ALA A 13 4.77 -14.69 13.08
C ALA A 13 3.74 -15.37 12.16
N THR A 14 3.85 -16.67 11.91
CA THR A 14 2.92 -17.40 11.03
C THR A 14 1.75 -18.06 11.80
N THR A 15 1.70 -17.91 13.12
CA THR A 15 0.63 -18.49 13.97
C THR A 15 -0.77 -17.89 13.70
N SER A 16 -0.84 -16.63 13.27
CA SER A 16 -2.08 -15.92 12.95
C SER A 16 -1.81 -14.70 12.07
N LYS A 17 -2.83 -14.18 11.37
CA LYS A 17 -2.74 -12.92 10.62
C LYS A 17 -2.31 -11.76 11.52
N ARG A 18 -2.87 -11.68 12.74
CA ARG A 18 -2.44 -10.69 13.74
C ARG A 18 -0.94 -10.76 14.03
N ALA A 19 -0.41 -11.94 14.34
CA ALA A 19 1.02 -12.11 14.63
C ALA A 19 1.89 -11.74 13.42
N PHE A 20 1.44 -12.07 12.21
CA PHE A 20 2.10 -11.73 10.95
C PHE A 20 2.19 -10.21 10.76
N TYR A 21 1.09 -9.47 10.90
CA TYR A 21 1.11 -8.01 10.74
C TYR A 21 1.85 -7.29 11.87
N THR A 22 1.77 -7.79 13.11
CA THR A 22 2.60 -7.25 14.21
C THR A 22 4.10 -7.40 13.90
N HIS A 23 4.51 -8.56 13.37
CA HIS A 23 5.90 -8.79 12.96
C HIS A 23 6.30 -7.87 11.79
N LEU A 24 5.44 -7.73 10.77
CA LEU A 24 5.64 -6.84 9.64
C LEU A 24 5.82 -5.38 10.07
N ALA A 25 4.93 -4.86 10.92
CA ALA A 25 5.01 -3.48 11.40
C ALA A 25 6.28 -3.24 12.23
N SER A 26 6.63 -4.18 13.12
CA SER A 26 7.89 -4.12 13.89
C SER A 26 9.13 -4.15 12.98
N THR A 27 9.09 -4.99 11.95
CA THR A 27 10.17 -5.13 10.97
C THR A 27 10.30 -3.86 10.14
N ALA A 28 9.20 -3.33 9.61
CA ALA A 28 9.18 -2.07 8.87
C ALA A 28 9.72 -0.91 9.70
N ARG A 29 9.31 -0.80 10.97
CA ARG A 29 9.78 0.26 11.88
C ARG A 29 11.29 0.24 12.03
N THR A 30 11.89 -0.94 12.11
CA THR A 30 13.34 -1.10 12.26
C THR A 30 14.07 -0.95 10.93
N LEU A 31 13.53 -1.55 9.87
CA LEU A 31 14.12 -1.60 8.53
C LEU A 31 14.19 -0.21 7.89
N LEU A 32 13.14 0.58 8.07
CA LEU A 32 12.96 1.88 7.46
C LEU A 32 13.37 3.04 8.39
N ALA A 33 13.82 2.76 9.61
CA ALA A 33 14.23 3.78 10.55
C ALA A 33 15.35 4.64 9.94
N PRO A 34 15.18 5.98 9.91
CA PRO A 34 16.22 6.86 9.41
C PRO A 34 17.41 6.88 10.36
N SER A 35 18.62 7.05 9.82
CA SER A 35 19.86 7.09 10.62
C SER A 35 19.97 8.39 11.44
N SER A 36 19.24 9.43 11.04
CA SER A 36 19.12 10.72 11.73
C SER A 36 17.84 11.45 11.26
N PRO A 37 17.39 12.50 11.96
CA PRO A 37 16.26 13.33 11.50
C PRO A 37 16.47 13.97 10.12
N ASP A 38 17.71 14.07 9.65
CA ASP A 38 18.07 14.68 8.38
C ASP A 38 18.44 13.65 7.28
N ASP A 39 18.25 12.36 7.55
CA ASP A 39 18.65 11.28 6.63
C ASP A 39 17.95 11.43 5.27
N PRO A 40 18.67 11.67 4.16
CA PRO A 40 18.07 11.80 2.83
C PRO A 40 17.40 10.51 2.34
N ALA A 41 17.74 9.35 2.91
CA ALA A 41 17.08 8.09 2.61
C ALA A 41 15.66 8.00 3.21
N ALA A 42 15.31 8.88 4.15
CA ALA A 42 13.98 8.99 4.76
C ALA A 42 12.96 9.66 3.82
N ASN A 43 12.99 9.34 2.54
CA ASN A 43 12.06 9.86 1.53
C ASN A 43 11.05 8.76 1.12
N TRP A 44 9.92 9.19 0.56
CA TRP A 44 8.83 8.28 0.23
C TRP A 44 9.22 7.22 -0.80
N ILE A 45 10.10 7.53 -1.76
CA ILE A 45 10.53 6.57 -2.79
C ILE A 45 11.26 5.40 -2.15
N THR A 46 12.26 5.68 -1.31
CA THR A 46 13.05 4.65 -0.62
C THR A 46 12.19 3.85 0.36
N ALA A 47 11.34 4.52 1.14
CA ALA A 47 10.50 3.87 2.14
C ALA A 47 9.44 2.97 1.49
N PHE A 48 8.71 3.47 0.49
CA PHE A 48 7.71 2.69 -0.24
C PHE A 48 8.33 1.53 -1.02
N SER A 49 9.53 1.69 -1.59
CA SER A 49 10.23 0.60 -2.26
C SER A 49 10.53 -0.57 -1.33
N ASN A 50 11.09 -0.30 -0.15
CA ASN A 50 11.37 -1.34 0.85
C ASN A 50 10.09 -1.88 1.50
N ALA A 51 9.08 -1.04 1.74
CA ALA A 51 7.79 -1.47 2.28
C ALA A 51 7.07 -2.43 1.31
N ALA A 52 7.03 -2.10 0.02
CA ALA A 52 6.48 -2.99 -1.00
C ALA A 52 7.26 -4.32 -1.08
N SER A 53 8.60 -4.26 -0.99
CA SER A 53 9.45 -5.46 -0.99
C SER A 53 9.18 -6.35 0.23
N LEU A 54 9.10 -5.74 1.42
CA LEU A 54 8.83 -6.40 2.68
C LEU A 54 7.47 -7.08 2.68
N LEU A 55 6.42 -6.38 2.25
CA LEU A 55 5.07 -6.94 2.13
C LEU A 55 5.06 -8.12 1.16
N PHE A 56 5.50 -7.91 -0.07
CA PHE A 56 5.45 -8.92 -1.13
C PHE A 56 6.20 -10.20 -0.72
N GLY A 57 7.45 -10.07 -0.26
CA GLY A 57 8.26 -11.22 0.17
C GLY A 57 7.70 -11.90 1.43
N SER A 58 7.09 -11.15 2.35
CA SER A 58 6.48 -11.72 3.55
C SER A 58 5.20 -12.49 3.23
N TYR A 59 4.38 -12.03 2.29
CA TYR A 59 3.25 -12.84 1.82
C TYR A 59 3.73 -14.14 1.15
N GLU A 60 4.76 -14.09 0.31
CA GLU A 60 5.34 -15.30 -0.28
C GLU A 60 5.86 -16.28 0.78
N ASN A 61 6.42 -15.78 1.87
CA ASN A 61 6.93 -16.60 2.97
C ASN A 61 5.85 -17.07 3.96
N TYR A 62 4.64 -16.51 3.93
CA TYR A 62 3.52 -16.98 4.73
C TYR A 62 2.73 -18.07 3.99
N ALA A 63 3.40 -19.19 3.72
CA ALA A 63 2.91 -20.24 2.84
C ALA A 63 1.48 -20.72 3.16
N ASP A 64 1.19 -20.95 4.45
CA ASP A 64 -0.10 -21.45 4.93
C ASP A 64 -1.30 -20.53 4.65
N ARG A 65 -1.07 -19.24 4.38
CA ARG A 65 -2.13 -18.25 4.15
C ARG A 65 -2.07 -17.60 2.78
N PHE A 66 -0.88 -17.26 2.28
CA PHE A 66 -0.64 -16.45 1.09
C PHE A 66 0.42 -17.04 0.13
N GLY A 67 0.81 -18.29 0.35
CA GLY A 67 1.85 -18.99 -0.42
C GLY A 67 1.47 -19.35 -1.86
N ARG A 68 2.47 -19.88 -2.57
CA ARG A 68 2.33 -20.33 -3.96
C ARG A 68 1.61 -21.67 -4.10
N ASP A 69 1.65 -22.51 -3.07
CA ASP A 69 1.25 -23.92 -3.17
C ASP A 69 -0.28 -24.12 -3.23
N ASP A 70 -1.07 -23.16 -2.76
CA ASP A 70 -2.55 -23.23 -2.72
C ASP A 70 -3.24 -22.15 -3.57
N GLY A 71 -2.50 -21.48 -4.47
CA GLY A 71 -3.06 -20.43 -5.35
C GLY A 71 -3.51 -19.16 -4.62
N ARG A 72 -3.14 -18.99 -3.33
CA ARG A 72 -3.39 -17.77 -2.54
C ARG A 72 -2.30 -16.72 -2.68
N ARG A 73 -1.65 -16.74 -3.83
CA ARG A 73 -0.47 -15.95 -4.10
C ARG A 73 -0.85 -14.48 -4.20
N VAL A 74 -0.22 -13.64 -3.39
CA VAL A 74 -0.18 -12.19 -3.65
C VAL A 74 0.62 -11.95 -4.93
N ASN A 75 -0.02 -11.38 -5.95
CA ASN A 75 0.58 -11.13 -7.26
C ASN A 75 1.05 -9.70 -7.45
N TRP A 76 0.59 -8.77 -6.61
CA TRP A 76 1.00 -7.38 -6.62
C TRP A 76 0.92 -6.76 -5.23
N ALA A 77 1.92 -5.96 -4.85
CA ALA A 77 1.91 -5.13 -3.65
C ALA A 77 2.71 -3.84 -3.90
N GLY A 78 2.11 -2.69 -3.69
CA GLY A 78 2.75 -1.43 -4.03
C GLY A 78 1.89 -0.21 -3.81
N PHE A 79 2.33 0.93 -4.34
CA PHE A 79 1.72 2.21 -4.04
C PHE A 79 1.29 2.95 -5.31
N TYR A 80 0.20 3.69 -5.20
CA TYR A 80 -0.13 4.78 -6.13
C TYR A 80 -0.11 6.10 -5.36
N VAL A 81 0.47 7.15 -5.95
CA VAL A 81 0.73 8.43 -5.29
C VAL A 81 0.11 9.61 -6.04
N ILE A 82 -0.11 10.70 -5.33
CA ILE A 82 -0.59 11.94 -5.94
C ILE A 82 0.49 12.57 -6.85
N PRO A 83 0.09 13.33 -7.88
CA PRO A 83 1.03 13.90 -8.85
C PRO A 83 2.07 14.85 -8.23
N SER A 84 1.71 15.55 -7.15
CA SER A 84 2.59 16.50 -6.45
C SER A 84 3.78 15.85 -5.75
N LEU A 85 3.73 14.54 -5.47
CA LEU A 85 4.89 13.80 -4.97
C LEU A 85 5.92 13.48 -6.07
N LEU A 86 5.49 13.44 -7.34
CA LEU A 86 6.34 13.12 -8.48
C LEU A 86 6.85 14.36 -9.20
N SER A 87 6.10 15.47 -9.16
CA SER A 87 6.44 16.70 -9.87
C SER A 87 6.16 17.93 -9.02
N ARG A 88 7.19 18.76 -8.86
CA ARG A 88 7.11 20.08 -8.20
C ARG A 88 6.23 21.08 -8.96
N HIS A 89 5.86 20.78 -10.21
CA HIS A 89 4.97 21.61 -11.03
C HIS A 89 3.51 21.12 -11.05
N ALA A 90 3.18 20.11 -10.24
CA ALA A 90 1.79 19.69 -10.11
C ALA A 90 0.94 20.86 -9.56
N PRO A 91 -0.27 21.08 -10.11
CA PRO A 91 -1.17 22.10 -9.58
C PRO A 91 -1.56 21.78 -8.13
N ALA A 92 -1.72 22.82 -7.31
CA ALA A 92 -2.12 22.70 -5.90
C ALA A 92 -3.59 22.24 -5.69
N SER A 93 -4.33 21.99 -6.77
CA SER A 93 -5.71 21.49 -6.73
C SER A 93 -5.76 20.00 -6.44
N GLU A 94 -6.93 19.51 -5.99
CA GLU A 94 -7.21 18.07 -5.87
C GLU A 94 -6.79 17.29 -7.13
N PRO A 95 -6.13 16.13 -6.97
CA PRO A 95 -5.66 15.34 -8.10
C PRO A 95 -6.84 14.76 -8.89
N ALA A 96 -6.71 14.72 -10.21
CA ALA A 96 -7.66 14.00 -11.06
C ALA A 96 -7.35 12.49 -11.14
N GLN A 97 -6.09 12.12 -10.89
CA GLN A 97 -5.57 10.76 -11.02
C GLN A 97 -4.45 10.53 -10.01
N LEU A 98 -4.26 9.27 -9.62
CA LEU A 98 -3.04 8.80 -8.95
C LEU A 98 -2.07 8.23 -9.99
N PHE A 99 -0.79 8.22 -9.66
CA PHE A 99 0.29 7.70 -10.50
C PHE A 99 1.02 6.55 -9.81
N LEU A 100 1.50 5.60 -10.61
CA LEU A 100 2.21 4.43 -10.12
C LEU A 100 3.47 4.83 -9.32
N GLY A 101 3.54 4.39 -8.08
CA GLY A 101 4.70 4.47 -7.21
C GLY A 101 5.48 3.14 -7.15
N PRO A 102 6.38 2.97 -6.18
CA PRO A 102 7.11 1.71 -5.99
C PRO A 102 6.17 0.52 -5.74
N PHE A 103 6.48 -0.62 -6.35
CA PHE A 103 5.71 -1.85 -6.22
C PHE A 103 6.58 -3.09 -6.45
N HIS A 104 6.08 -4.25 -6.04
CA HIS A 104 6.57 -5.57 -6.42
C HIS A 104 5.41 -6.38 -7.00
N GLY A 105 5.62 -7.01 -8.15
CA GLY A 105 4.58 -7.74 -8.88
C GLY A 105 4.74 -7.63 -10.39
N ARG A 106 3.67 -7.96 -11.12
CA ARG A 106 3.61 -7.77 -12.58
C ARG A 106 3.50 -6.28 -12.94
N PRO A 107 3.83 -5.89 -14.19
CA PRO A 107 3.60 -4.52 -14.66
C PRO A 107 2.16 -4.08 -14.44
N ALA A 108 1.97 -2.83 -14.00
CA ALA A 108 0.68 -2.27 -13.66
C ALA A 108 0.36 -1.01 -14.48
N CYS A 109 -0.87 -0.50 -14.31
CA CYS A 109 -1.34 0.72 -14.91
C CYS A 109 -0.48 1.92 -14.44
N LEU A 110 -0.04 2.81 -15.34
CA LEU A 110 0.80 3.96 -14.96
C LEU A 110 0.02 5.03 -14.16
N SER A 111 -1.30 5.06 -14.31
CA SER A 111 -2.17 5.96 -13.55
C SER A 111 -3.55 5.36 -13.31
N VAL A 112 -4.21 5.84 -12.26
CA VAL A 112 -5.58 5.46 -11.86
C VAL A 112 -6.44 6.71 -11.79
N SER A 113 -7.57 6.72 -12.50
CA SER A 113 -8.53 7.83 -12.46
C SER A 113 -9.26 7.88 -11.13
N LEU A 114 -9.28 9.06 -10.49
CA LEU A 114 -10.07 9.29 -9.27
C LEU A 114 -11.55 9.58 -9.55
N LYS A 115 -11.90 9.78 -10.84
CA LYS A 115 -13.27 9.99 -11.30
C LYS A 115 -13.80 8.75 -12.00
N GLY A 116 -15.03 8.38 -11.65
CA GLY A 116 -15.85 7.45 -12.42
C GLY A 116 -16.68 8.18 -13.49
N SER A 117 -17.40 7.40 -14.29
CA SER A 117 -18.44 7.85 -15.21
C SER A 117 -19.73 7.05 -14.98
N SER A 118 -20.80 7.45 -15.65
CA SER A 118 -22.06 6.69 -15.66
C SER A 118 -21.91 5.26 -16.18
N SER A 119 -20.87 5.00 -16.99
CA SER A 119 -20.57 3.68 -17.56
C SER A 119 -19.41 2.94 -16.89
N ARG A 120 -18.67 3.60 -15.98
CA ARG A 120 -17.52 3.02 -15.29
C ARG A 120 -17.39 3.62 -13.88
N PRO A 121 -17.79 2.88 -12.83
CA PRO A 121 -17.55 3.28 -11.45
C PRO A 121 -16.06 3.50 -11.15
N VAL A 122 -15.76 4.16 -10.03
CA VAL A 122 -14.39 4.35 -9.57
C VAL A 122 -13.71 3.01 -9.23
N GLY A 123 -12.44 2.87 -9.59
CA GLY A 123 -11.62 1.71 -9.22
C GLY A 123 -11.45 1.56 -7.70
N VAL A 124 -10.89 0.45 -7.22
CA VAL A 124 -10.73 0.20 -5.76
C VAL A 124 -9.75 1.21 -5.17
N CYS A 125 -8.57 1.38 -5.80
CA CYS A 125 -7.60 2.45 -5.52
C CYS A 125 -8.26 3.84 -5.38
N ALA A 126 -9.10 4.22 -6.35
CA ALA A 126 -9.80 5.50 -6.33
C ALA A 126 -10.87 5.59 -5.24
N ALA A 127 -11.57 4.49 -4.96
CA ALA A 127 -12.57 4.44 -3.89
C ALA A 127 -11.91 4.68 -2.53
N ALA A 128 -10.80 3.98 -2.22
CA ALA A 128 -10.08 4.14 -0.96
C ALA A 128 -9.46 5.54 -0.82
N PHE A 129 -8.86 6.06 -1.89
CA PHE A 129 -8.30 7.41 -1.87
C PHE A 129 -9.37 8.48 -1.62
N ASN A 130 -10.52 8.39 -2.30
CA ASN A 130 -11.57 9.39 -2.19
C ASN A 130 -12.29 9.35 -0.83
N SER A 131 -12.55 8.15 -0.29
CA SER A 131 -13.19 8.00 1.02
C SER A 131 -12.23 8.33 2.16
N GLY A 132 -10.93 8.04 1.99
CA GLY A 132 -9.98 8.02 3.10
C GLY A 132 -10.15 6.79 4.00
N GLU A 133 -10.82 5.75 3.53
CA GLU A 133 -11.04 4.50 4.25
C GLU A 133 -10.47 3.30 3.47
N THR A 134 -9.97 2.30 4.20
CA THR A 134 -9.53 1.04 3.59
C THR A 134 -10.68 0.33 2.91
N VAL A 135 -10.43 -0.17 1.69
CA VAL A 135 -11.40 -0.95 0.91
C VAL A 135 -10.87 -2.38 0.76
N VAL A 136 -11.67 -3.35 1.21
CA VAL A 136 -11.41 -4.78 1.04
C VAL A 136 -12.40 -5.33 0.02
N VAL A 137 -11.90 -6.04 -0.99
CA VAL A 137 -12.71 -6.63 -2.07
C VAL A 137 -12.47 -8.13 -2.11
N GLU A 138 -13.49 -8.91 -1.72
CA GLU A 138 -13.42 -10.37 -1.72
C GLU A 138 -13.42 -10.98 -3.13
N ASP A 139 -14.14 -10.37 -4.06
CA ASP A 139 -14.20 -10.75 -5.47
C ASP A 139 -14.18 -9.49 -6.36
N VAL A 140 -13.06 -9.26 -7.05
CA VAL A 140 -12.90 -8.11 -7.93
C VAL A 140 -13.82 -8.17 -9.16
N ASN A 141 -14.19 -9.37 -9.61
CA ASN A 141 -15.07 -9.58 -10.77
C ASN A 141 -16.54 -9.32 -10.42
N ALA A 142 -16.91 -9.44 -9.14
CA ALA A 142 -18.25 -9.09 -8.67
C ALA A 142 -18.49 -7.57 -8.64
N ARG A 143 -17.44 -6.75 -8.74
CA ARG A 143 -17.52 -5.29 -8.62
C ARG A 143 -17.83 -4.65 -9.99
N PRO A 144 -18.97 -3.94 -10.16
CA PRO A 144 -19.35 -3.39 -11.45
C PRO A 144 -18.30 -2.45 -12.05
N GLY A 145 -17.87 -2.73 -13.28
CA GLY A 145 -16.90 -1.90 -14.01
C GLY A 145 -15.45 -2.02 -13.54
N HIS A 146 -15.11 -3.05 -12.74
CA HIS A 146 -13.72 -3.40 -12.47
C HIS A 146 -13.02 -3.79 -13.79
N ILE A 147 -11.87 -3.15 -14.04
CA ILE A 147 -10.92 -3.55 -15.09
C ILE A 147 -9.65 -3.87 -14.34
N ALA A 148 -9.39 -5.15 -14.12
CA ALA A 148 -8.18 -5.58 -13.43
C ALA A 148 -6.97 -5.12 -14.25
N CYS A 149 -5.98 -4.50 -13.59
CA CYS A 149 -4.70 -4.22 -14.25
C CYS A 149 -3.93 -5.53 -14.53
N ASP A 150 -4.16 -6.58 -13.72
CA ASP A 150 -3.70 -7.96 -13.94
C ASP A 150 -4.90 -8.92 -13.99
N GLY A 151 -5.10 -9.61 -15.12
CA GLY A 151 -6.28 -10.45 -15.34
C GLY A 151 -6.38 -11.70 -14.45
N VAL A 152 -5.37 -11.99 -13.63
CA VAL A 152 -5.41 -13.10 -12.66
C VAL A 152 -5.83 -12.67 -11.25
N THR A 153 -5.88 -11.38 -10.96
CA THR A 153 -6.32 -10.88 -9.65
C THR A 153 -7.76 -11.29 -9.38
N GLN A 154 -8.03 -11.81 -8.18
CA GLN A 154 -9.36 -12.25 -7.73
C GLN A 154 -9.83 -11.49 -6.49
N SER A 155 -8.93 -11.06 -5.59
CA SER A 155 -9.25 -10.18 -4.46
C SER A 155 -8.22 -9.06 -4.33
N GLU A 156 -8.61 -7.95 -3.71
CA GLU A 156 -7.81 -6.72 -3.62
C GLU A 156 -8.06 -6.05 -2.26
N VAL A 157 -7.00 -5.52 -1.63
CA VAL A 157 -7.11 -4.63 -0.46
C VAL A 157 -6.33 -3.34 -0.71
N VAL A 158 -6.99 -2.21 -0.48
CA VAL A 158 -6.39 -0.89 -0.68
C VAL A 158 -6.51 -0.05 0.58
N VAL A 159 -5.37 0.41 1.09
CA VAL A 159 -5.25 1.26 2.28
C VAL A 159 -4.83 2.67 1.87
N PRO A 160 -5.57 3.73 2.24
CA PRO A 160 -5.16 5.11 1.96
C PRO A 160 -3.95 5.52 2.80
N VAL A 161 -3.03 6.25 2.19
CA VAL A 161 -1.90 6.87 2.90
C VAL A 161 -2.26 8.32 3.17
N ILE A 162 -2.53 8.64 4.43
CA ILE A 162 -2.94 9.98 4.90
C ILE A 162 -1.91 10.49 5.88
N VAL A 163 -1.35 11.67 5.63
CA VAL A 163 -0.28 12.26 6.45
C VAL A 163 -0.70 13.60 7.00
N LYS A 164 -0.07 14.03 8.08
CA LYS A 164 -0.29 15.35 8.65
C LYS A 164 0.75 16.31 8.10
N ARG A 165 0.30 17.41 7.50
CA ARG A 165 1.14 18.55 7.12
C ARG A 165 0.86 19.71 8.06
N ARG A 166 1.91 20.36 8.56
CA ARG A 166 1.78 21.63 9.28
C ARG A 166 1.75 22.77 8.27
N ARG A 167 0.73 23.60 8.34
CA ARG A 167 0.58 24.83 7.53
C ARG A 167 1.44 25.96 8.09
N GLU A 168 1.66 26.98 7.26
CA GLU A 168 2.42 28.19 7.64
C GLU A 168 1.79 28.94 8.83
N ASP A 169 0.46 28.89 8.96
CA ASP A 169 -0.28 29.49 10.08
C ASP A 169 -0.20 28.68 11.39
N GLY A 170 0.54 27.56 11.37
CA GLY A 170 0.74 26.69 12.52
C GLY A 170 -0.32 25.62 12.72
N THR A 171 -1.39 25.59 11.90
CA THR A 171 -2.43 24.56 11.94
C THR A 171 -1.96 23.24 11.29
N GLU A 172 -2.60 22.13 11.66
CA GLU A 172 -2.38 20.83 11.02
C GLU A 172 -3.48 20.53 10.01
N GLU A 173 -3.13 19.94 8.88
CA GLU A 173 -4.07 19.39 7.91
C GLU A 173 -3.71 17.94 7.58
N GLU A 174 -4.74 17.17 7.26
CA GLU A 174 -4.56 15.83 6.71
C GLU A 174 -4.47 15.90 5.19
N VAL A 175 -3.46 15.26 4.63
CA VAL A 175 -3.18 15.20 3.20
C VAL A 175 -3.19 13.74 2.78
N ARG A 176 -4.06 13.38 1.84
CA ARG A 176 -4.06 12.05 1.21
C ARG A 176 -2.97 12.04 0.14
N VAL A 177 -1.90 11.31 0.39
CA VAL A 177 -0.70 11.30 -0.47
C VAL A 177 -0.66 10.12 -1.44
N GLY A 178 -1.53 9.14 -1.24
CA GLY A 178 -1.62 7.98 -2.10
C GLY A 178 -2.43 6.85 -1.47
N VAL A 179 -2.21 5.65 -1.98
CA VAL A 179 -2.75 4.39 -1.46
C VAL A 179 -1.67 3.30 -1.50
N LEU A 180 -1.70 2.38 -0.55
CA LEU A 180 -1.14 1.04 -0.65
C LEU A 180 -2.19 0.15 -1.29
N ASP A 181 -1.80 -0.62 -2.29
CA ASP A 181 -2.65 -1.53 -3.05
C ASP A 181 -2.00 -2.93 -3.09
N ILE A 182 -2.79 -3.97 -2.86
CA ILE A 182 -2.35 -5.36 -2.77
C ILE A 182 -3.37 -6.27 -3.44
N ASP A 183 -2.92 -7.00 -4.45
CA ASP A 183 -3.70 -7.96 -5.23
C ASP A 183 -3.37 -9.40 -4.83
N CYS A 184 -4.38 -10.26 -4.88
CA CYS A 184 -4.21 -11.70 -4.71
C CYS A 184 -4.94 -12.51 -5.79
N GLU A 185 -4.32 -13.62 -6.21
CA GLU A 185 -4.87 -14.59 -7.16
C GLU A 185 -6.03 -15.43 -6.59
N ALA A 186 -6.26 -15.39 -5.26
CA ALA A 186 -7.37 -16.07 -4.61
C ALA A 186 -8.53 -15.13 -4.29
N LEU A 187 -9.75 -15.67 -4.29
CA LEU A 187 -10.95 -14.99 -3.77
C LEU A 187 -10.88 -14.88 -2.24
N GLY A 188 -11.36 -13.77 -1.69
CA GLY A 188 -11.49 -13.56 -0.25
C GLY A 188 -10.18 -13.74 0.52
N ALA A 189 -9.03 -13.39 -0.09
CA ALA A 189 -7.73 -13.54 0.56
C ALA A 189 -7.59 -12.60 1.77
N PHE A 190 -8.19 -11.42 1.65
CA PHE A 190 -8.16 -10.35 2.64
C PHE A 190 -9.46 -10.29 3.44
N ASP A 191 -9.31 -10.09 4.75
CA ASP A 191 -10.38 -9.90 5.71
C ASP A 191 -10.08 -8.71 6.64
N GLU A 192 -10.89 -8.59 7.67
CA GLU A 192 -10.83 -7.51 8.64
C GLU A 192 -9.58 -7.55 9.55
N GLU A 193 -8.89 -8.70 9.68
CA GLU A 193 -7.56 -8.72 10.30
C GLU A 193 -6.49 -8.14 9.37
N ASP A 194 -6.57 -8.40 8.06
CA ASP A 194 -5.66 -7.81 7.08
C ASP A 194 -5.83 -6.31 6.99
N ARG A 195 -7.08 -5.83 6.96
CA ARG A 195 -7.39 -4.39 7.02
C ARG A 195 -6.64 -3.71 8.16
N ARG A 196 -6.86 -4.17 9.40
CA ARG A 196 -6.24 -3.54 10.58
C ARG A 196 -4.72 -3.63 10.56
N GLY A 197 -4.19 -4.79 10.17
CA GLY A 197 -2.75 -5.00 10.11
C GLY A 197 -2.06 -4.12 9.08
N LEU A 198 -2.68 -3.93 7.92
CA LEU A 198 -2.17 -3.07 6.85
C LEU A 198 -2.35 -1.59 7.16
N GLU A 199 -3.44 -1.19 7.83
CA GLU A 199 -3.60 0.17 8.36
C GLU A 199 -2.46 0.50 9.34
N GLU A 200 -2.18 -0.37 10.31
CA GLU A 200 -1.04 -0.21 11.24
C GLU A 200 0.30 -0.15 10.50
N PHE A 201 0.50 -1.03 9.51
CA PHE A 201 1.71 -1.03 8.70
C PHE A 201 1.91 0.30 7.95
N VAL A 202 0.85 0.86 7.34
CA VAL A 202 0.90 2.16 6.65
C VAL A 202 1.22 3.29 7.64
N GLU A 203 0.69 3.26 8.86
CA GLU A 203 1.06 4.22 9.92
C GLU A 203 2.58 4.17 10.20
N VAL A 204 3.15 2.98 10.33
CA VAL A 204 4.61 2.84 10.53
C VAL A 204 5.40 3.41 9.35
N VAL A 205 5.01 3.05 8.12
CA VAL A 205 5.72 3.47 6.91
C VAL A 205 5.66 4.98 6.72
N LYS A 206 4.53 5.63 7.00
CA LYS A 206 4.41 7.08 6.80
C LYS A 206 5.12 7.89 7.88
N GLU A 207 5.29 7.36 9.09
CA GLU A 207 6.02 8.01 10.20
C GLU A 207 7.52 8.16 9.94
N VAL A 208 8.12 7.21 9.21
CA VAL A 208 9.56 7.21 8.89
C VAL A 208 9.91 8.06 7.66
N ILE A 209 8.90 8.56 6.94
CA ILE A 209 9.07 9.39 5.76
C ILE A 209 9.07 10.87 6.15
N ARG A 210 10.06 11.61 5.62
CA ARG A 210 10.05 13.07 5.58
C ARG A 210 9.27 13.54 4.37
N TRP A 211 8.08 14.06 4.65
CA TRP A 211 7.17 14.56 3.65
C TRP A 211 7.56 15.99 3.26
N GLU A 212 8.07 16.17 2.04
CA GLU A 212 8.22 17.49 1.40
C GLU A 212 6.89 17.86 0.71
N LEU A 213 5.88 18.23 1.50
CA LEU A 213 4.52 18.56 1.04
C LEU A 213 4.20 20.05 1.13
#